data_AF-A0A535NXT4-F1
#
_entry.id   AF-A0A535NXT4-F1
#
_cell.length_a   1.000
_cell.length_b   1.000
_cell.length_c   1.000
_cell.angle_alpha   90.00
_cell.angle_beta   90.00
_cell.angle_gamma   90.00
#
_symmetry.space_group_name_H-M   'P 1'
#
loop_
_entity.id
_entity.type
_entity.pdbx_description
1 polymer ?
#
loop_
_entity_poly.entity_id
_entity_poly.type
_entity_poly.pdbx_seq_one_letter_code
_entity_poly.pdbx_strand_id
1 'polypeptide(L)'
;MEFEKMINDTHDMSQRLQAVIGPWDGNLLVTHLVGVVGRLADDVMTIEGKLAMPVENVHLARNIADALIQLIRLSNMYRIDLEQAWTELLEFGRSSLSNEAFVTMMRDTIRQNQERRQQG
;
A
#
# COMPACT_ATOMS: atom_id res chain seq x y z
N MET A 1 -11.91 -8.47 12.71
CA MET A 1 -12.85 -7.53 13.37
C MET A 1 -12.41 -6.06 13.35
N GLU A 2 -11.15 -5.70 13.08
CA GLU A 2 -10.77 -4.27 12.82
C GLU A 2 -10.61 -3.94 11.33
N PHE A 3 -10.09 -4.89 10.53
CA PHE A 3 -9.91 -4.72 9.09
C PHE A 3 -11.23 -4.59 8.32
N GLU A 4 -12.17 -5.49 8.59
CA GLU A 4 -13.54 -5.43 8.05
C GLU A 4 -14.23 -4.10 8.39
N LYS A 5 -14.06 -3.60 9.62
CA LYS A 5 -14.59 -2.29 10.03
C LYS A 5 -13.97 -1.16 9.21
N MET A 6 -12.66 -1.18 8.98
CA MET A 6 -11.97 -0.19 8.15
C MET A 6 -12.47 -0.20 6.70
N ILE A 7 -12.70 -1.38 6.11
CA ILE A 7 -13.28 -1.53 4.77
C ILE A 7 -14.68 -0.92 4.76
N ASN A 8 -15.52 -1.26 5.73
CA ASN A 8 -16.90 -0.80 5.83
C ASN A 8 -17.00 0.72 6.04
N ASP A 9 -16.19 1.29 6.94
CA ASP A 9 -16.16 2.74 7.18
C ASP A 9 -15.69 3.50 5.93
N THR A 10 -14.70 2.96 5.22
CA THR A 10 -14.21 3.54 3.95
C THR A 10 -15.26 3.45 2.85
N HIS A 11 -16.03 2.36 2.82
CA HIS A 11 -17.13 2.16 1.90
C HIS A 11 -18.24 3.20 2.15
N ASP A 12 -18.71 3.35 3.39
CA ASP A 12 -19.72 4.35 3.78
C ASP A 12 -19.27 5.78 3.40
N MET A 13 -18.04 6.15 3.77
CA MET A 13 -17.50 7.47 3.42
C MET A 13 -17.41 7.68 1.90
N SER A 14 -17.02 6.66 1.14
CA SER A 14 -16.89 6.76 -0.32
C SER A 14 -18.25 6.88 -1.00
N GLN A 15 -19.28 6.18 -0.51
CA GLN A 15 -20.66 6.33 -0.98
C GLN A 15 -21.20 7.74 -0.69
N ARG A 16 -20.99 8.24 0.53
CA ARG A 16 -21.38 9.62 0.92
C ARG A 16 -20.71 10.66 0.03
N LEU A 17 -19.42 10.50 -0.23
CA LEU A 17 -18.68 11.40 -1.11
C LEU A 17 -19.22 11.36 -2.53
N GLN A 18 -19.44 10.15 -3.08
CA GLN A 18 -20.03 9.96 -4.42
C GLN A 18 -21.41 10.61 -4.54
N ALA A 19 -22.24 10.58 -3.50
CA ALA A 19 -23.54 11.23 -3.50
C ALA A 19 -23.44 12.77 -3.63
N VAL A 20 -22.31 13.36 -3.20
CA VAL A 20 -22.07 14.81 -3.26
C VAL A 20 -21.39 15.22 -4.58
N ILE A 21 -20.38 14.47 -5.02
CA ILE A 21 -19.51 14.88 -6.14
C ILE A 21 -19.81 14.15 -7.46
N GLY A 22 -20.71 13.17 -7.45
CA GLY A 22 -20.97 12.30 -8.59
C GLY A 22 -20.11 11.03 -8.62
N PRO A 23 -20.35 10.13 -9.59
CA PRO A 23 -19.67 8.85 -9.69
C PRO A 23 -18.17 9.02 -9.95
N TRP A 24 -17.38 8.16 -9.32
CA TRP A 24 -15.97 8.02 -9.64
C TRP A 24 -15.82 7.26 -10.96
N ASP A 25 -15.18 7.88 -11.97
CA ASP A 25 -14.66 7.13 -13.11
C ASP A 25 -13.43 6.31 -12.66
N GLY A 26 -13.30 5.09 -13.17
CA GLY A 26 -12.15 4.24 -12.90
C GLY A 26 -10.82 4.87 -13.28
N ASN A 27 -10.79 5.67 -14.35
CA ASN A 27 -9.58 6.43 -14.71
C ASN A 27 -9.15 7.40 -13.61
N LEU A 28 -10.12 8.06 -12.95
CA LEU A 28 -9.86 8.99 -11.87
C LEU A 28 -9.32 8.26 -10.63
N LEU A 29 -9.91 7.11 -10.28
CA LEU A 29 -9.44 6.28 -9.15
C LEU A 29 -8.02 5.77 -9.37
N VAL A 30 -7.69 5.30 -10.58
CA VAL A 30 -6.33 4.86 -10.92
C VAL A 30 -5.36 6.04 -10.86
N THR A 31 -5.72 7.19 -11.43
CA THR A 31 -4.88 8.40 -11.39
C THR A 31 -4.60 8.84 -9.95
N HIS A 32 -5.62 8.80 -9.09
CA HIS A 32 -5.48 9.14 -7.68
C HIS A 32 -4.59 8.13 -6.94
N LEU A 33 -4.74 6.83 -7.20
CA LEU A 33 -3.86 5.81 -6.62
C LEU A 33 -2.40 6.06 -7.01
N VAL A 34 -2.12 6.29 -8.30
CA VAL A 34 -0.76 6.55 -8.78
C VAL A 34 -0.16 7.78 -8.10
N GLY A 35 -0.95 8.86 -7.99
CA GLY A 35 -0.49 10.08 -7.30
C GLY A 35 -0.20 9.86 -5.82
N VAL A 36 -1.01 9.04 -5.12
CA VAL A 36 -0.76 8.68 -3.71
C VAL A 36 0.49 7.81 -3.57
N VAL A 37 0.66 6.81 -4.42
CA VAL A 37 1.85 5.94 -4.42
C VAL A 37 3.12 6.75 -4.69
N GLY A 38 3.07 7.73 -5.61
CA GLY A 38 4.17 8.65 -5.87
C GLY A 38 4.57 9.44 -4.62
N ARG A 39 3.61 10.08 -3.95
CA ARG A 39 3.87 10.81 -2.69
C ARG A 39 4.39 9.91 -1.58
N LEU A 40 3.87 8.68 -1.47
CA LEU A 40 4.37 7.69 -0.52
C LEU A 40 5.84 7.34 -0.80
N ALA A 41 6.21 7.19 -2.08
CA ALA A 41 7.59 6.95 -2.48
C ALA A 41 8.48 8.15 -2.14
N ASP A 42 8.04 9.38 -2.42
CA ASP A 42 8.78 10.60 -2.07
C ASP A 42 9.02 10.71 -0.56
N ASP A 43 8.00 10.43 0.25
CA ASP A 43 8.10 10.42 1.73
C ASP A 43 9.15 9.41 2.20
N VAL A 44 9.09 8.17 1.71
CA VAL A 44 10.05 7.10 2.08
C VAL A 44 11.45 7.46 1.61
N MET A 45 11.62 7.95 0.39
CA MET A 45 12.92 8.37 -0.13
C MET A 45 13.50 9.55 0.65
N THR A 46 12.66 10.47 1.13
CA THR A 46 13.08 11.59 1.98
C THR A 46 13.56 11.09 3.34
N ILE A 47 12.79 10.19 3.99
CA ILE A 47 13.19 9.57 5.27
C ILE A 47 14.50 8.79 5.14
N GLU A 48 14.66 8.03 4.06
CA GLU A 48 15.88 7.24 3.79
C GLU A 48 17.06 8.10 3.28
N GLY A 49 16.92 9.43 3.21
CA GLY A 49 17.96 10.37 2.79
C GLY A 49 18.34 10.26 1.31
N LYS A 50 17.44 9.71 0.47
CA LYS A 50 17.63 9.51 -0.98
C LYS A 50 17.04 10.64 -1.82
N LEU A 51 16.15 11.45 -1.22
CA LEU A 51 15.56 12.62 -1.85
C LEU A 51 15.83 13.85 -0.99
N ALA A 52 16.34 14.92 -1.59
CA ALA A 52 16.66 16.17 -0.91
C ALA A 52 15.41 17.03 -0.71
N MET A 53 14.52 16.58 0.17
CA MET A 53 13.32 17.31 0.59
C MET A 53 13.31 17.55 2.11
N PRO A 54 12.68 18.63 2.60
CA PRO A 54 12.56 18.87 4.03
C PRO A 54 11.71 17.79 4.72
N VAL A 55 12.21 17.24 5.83
CA VAL A 55 11.52 16.18 6.59
C VAL A 55 10.19 16.68 7.16
N GLU A 56 10.03 17.98 7.45
CA GLU A 56 8.74 18.54 7.88
C GLU A 56 7.61 18.37 6.85
N ASN A 57 7.93 18.12 5.58
CA ASN A 57 6.96 17.90 4.51
C ASN A 57 6.58 16.41 4.36
N VAL A 58 7.19 15.53 5.15
CA VAL A 58 6.90 14.09 5.11
C VAL A 58 5.56 13.83 5.80
N HIS A 59 4.67 13.15 5.10
CA HIS A 59 3.33 12.84 5.58
C HIS A 59 3.02 11.34 5.53
N LEU A 60 4.01 10.52 5.92
CA LEU A 60 4.01 9.08 5.70
C LEU A 60 2.73 8.39 6.19
N ALA A 61 2.32 8.64 7.43
CA ALA A 61 1.11 8.03 8.00
C ALA A 61 -0.16 8.39 7.21
N ARG A 62 -0.27 9.65 6.77
CA ARG A 62 -1.39 10.12 5.96
C ARG A 62 -1.36 9.50 4.57
N ASN A 63 -0.21 9.48 3.90
CA ASN A 63 -0.08 8.92 2.56
C ASN A 63 -0.29 7.39 2.55
N ILE A 64 0.06 6.67 3.62
CA ILE A 64 -0.31 5.26 3.82
C ILE A 64 -1.83 5.11 3.95
N ALA A 65 -2.48 5.92 4.80
CA ALA A 65 -3.93 5.88 4.97
C ALA A 65 -4.68 6.22 3.66
N ASP A 66 -4.21 7.23 2.93
CA ASP A 66 -4.75 7.59 1.62
C ASP A 66 -4.61 6.43 0.63
N ALA A 67 -3.47 5.72 0.64
CA ALA A 67 -3.24 4.57 -0.23
C ALA A 67 -4.23 3.44 0.07
N LEU A 68 -4.43 3.13 1.35
CA LEU A 68 -5.42 2.14 1.80
C LEU A 68 -6.83 2.51 1.35
N ILE A 69 -7.23 3.78 1.49
CA ILE A 69 -8.53 4.26 1.01
C ILE A 69 -8.68 4.06 -0.50
N GLN A 70 -7.66 4.41 -1.30
CA GLN A 70 -7.73 4.22 -2.76
C GLN A 70 -7.81 2.75 -3.16
N LEU A 71 -7.07 1.86 -2.48
CA LEU A 71 -7.14 0.42 -2.72
C LEU A 71 -8.52 -0.15 -2.40
N ILE A 72 -9.15 0.28 -1.30
CA ILE A 72 -10.52 -0.11 -0.96
C ILE A 72 -11.50 0.39 -2.02
N ARG A 73 -11.38 1.64 -2.48
CA ARG A 73 -12.24 2.18 -3.54
C ARG A 73 -12.11 1.41 -4.85
N LEU A 74 -10.88 1.09 -5.26
CA LEU A 74 -10.64 0.29 -6.46
C LEU A 74 -11.22 -1.11 -6.33
N SER A 75 -11.05 -1.75 -5.18
CA SER A 75 -11.66 -3.07 -4.94
C SER A 75 -13.17 -3.05 -5.07
N ASN A 76 -13.84 -2.02 -4.52
CA ASN A 76 -15.29 -1.86 -4.64
C ASN A 76 -15.72 -1.68 -6.10
N MET A 77 -14.99 -0.86 -6.87
CA MET A 77 -15.28 -0.65 -8.28
C MET A 77 -15.15 -1.93 -9.11
N TYR A 78 -14.09 -2.72 -8.86
CA TYR A 78 -13.84 -3.98 -9.55
C TYR A 78 -14.54 -5.19 -8.91
N ARG A 79 -15.34 -4.97 -7.85
CA ARG A 79 -16.04 -6.01 -7.08
C ARG A 79 -15.11 -7.12 -6.57
N ILE A 80 -13.94 -6.71 -6.08
CA ILE A 80 -12.94 -7.60 -5.49
C ILE A 80 -13.29 -7.79 -4.01
N ASP A 81 -13.37 -9.05 -3.57
CA ASP A 81 -13.39 -9.39 -2.16
C ASP A 81 -11.98 -9.21 -1.57
N LEU A 82 -11.76 -8.06 -0.92
CA LEU A 82 -10.46 -7.74 -0.32
C LEU A 82 -10.10 -8.66 0.86
N GLU A 83 -11.09 -9.14 1.62
CA GLU A 83 -10.82 -10.00 2.77
C GLU A 83 -10.36 -11.38 2.32
N GLN A 84 -11.05 -11.93 1.31
CA GLN A 84 -10.63 -13.17 0.67
C GLN A 84 -9.24 -13.01 0.02
N ALA A 85 -9.03 -11.97 -0.80
CA ALA A 85 -7.75 -11.73 -1.46
C ALA A 85 -6.59 -11.56 -0.46
N TRP A 86 -6.84 -10.90 0.68
CA TRP A 86 -5.87 -10.78 1.76
C TRP A 86 -5.54 -12.12 2.41
N THR A 87 -6.56 -12.94 2.66
CA THR A 87 -6.39 -14.28 3.25
C THR A 87 -5.58 -15.18 2.32
N GLU A 88 -5.93 -15.22 1.04
CA GLU A 88 -5.21 -15.99 0.01
C GLU A 88 -3.74 -15.55 -0.09
N LEU A 89 -3.47 -14.24 -0.05
CA LEU A 89 -2.10 -13.70 -0.05
C LEU A 89 -1.31 -14.17 1.18
N LEU A 90 -1.90 -14.16 2.37
CA LEU A 90 -1.24 -14.63 3.59
C LEU A 90 -0.96 -16.14 3.56
N GLU A 91 -1.89 -16.94 3.06
CA GLU A 91 -1.71 -18.38 2.89
C GLU A 91 -0.60 -18.69 1.87
N PHE A 92 -0.58 -17.98 0.75
CA PHE A 92 0.50 -18.05 -0.21
C PHE A 92 1.85 -17.65 0.41
N GLY A 93 1.88 -16.58 1.22
CA GLY A 93 3.07 -16.17 1.95
C GLY A 93 3.57 -17.25 2.92
N ARG A 94 2.67 -17.84 3.71
CA ARG A 94 3.00 -18.91 4.67
C ARG A 94 3.54 -20.17 3.99
N SER A 95 2.92 -20.56 2.88
CA SER A 95 3.41 -21.71 2.10
C SER A 95 4.76 -21.41 1.45
N SER A 96 4.98 -20.20 0.94
CA SER A 96 6.26 -19.75 0.39
C SER A 96 7.38 -19.74 1.44
N LEU A 97 7.07 -19.39 2.69
CA LEU A 97 8.05 -19.48 3.80
C LEU A 97 8.42 -20.91 4.18
N SER A 98 7.64 -21.90 3.73
CA SER A 98 7.99 -23.32 3.89
C SER A 98 8.89 -23.82 2.76
N ASN A 99 9.13 -23.01 1.72
CA ASN A 99 10.06 -23.29 0.64
C ASN A 99 11.47 -22.79 1.01
N GLU A 100 12.36 -23.73 1.34
CA GLU A 100 13.72 -23.44 1.80
C GLU A 100 14.57 -22.66 0.78
N ALA A 101 14.39 -22.93 -0.52
CA ALA A 101 15.11 -22.22 -1.58
C ALA A 101 14.70 -20.74 -1.64
N PHE A 102 13.39 -20.47 -1.53
CA PHE A 102 12.87 -19.11 -1.47
C PHE A 102 13.37 -18.36 -0.23
N VAL A 103 13.30 -18.99 0.94
CA VAL A 103 13.77 -18.40 2.21
C VAL A 103 15.27 -18.08 2.14
N THR A 104 16.07 -18.99 1.58
CA THR A 104 17.52 -18.79 1.42
C THR A 104 17.83 -17.61 0.50
N MET A 105 17.18 -17.54 -0.66
CA MET A 105 17.29 -16.41 -1.59
C MET A 105 16.96 -15.07 -0.93
N MET A 106 15.87 -15.01 -0.14
CA MET A 106 15.48 -13.80 0.58
C MET A 106 16.50 -13.40 1.64
N ARG A 107 17.04 -14.35 2.42
CA ARG A 107 18.10 -14.09 3.39
C ARG A 107 19.37 -13.54 2.73
N ASP A 108 19.79 -14.14 1.63
CA ASP A 108 20.97 -13.68 0.89
C ASP A 108 20.78 -12.26 0.34
N THR A 109 19.59 -11.95 -0.18
CA THR A 109 19.26 -10.60 -0.65
C THR A 109 19.35 -9.57 0.47
N ILE A 110 18.80 -9.89 1.66
CA ILE A 110 18.88 -9.01 2.84
C ILE A 110 20.34 -8.82 3.26
N ARG A 111 21.11 -9.90 3.35
CA ARG A 111 22.54 -9.86 3.71
C ARG A 111 23.33 -8.96 2.76
N GLN A 112 23.16 -9.14 1.45
CA GLN A 112 23.82 -8.29 0.44
C GLN A 112 23.46 -6.81 0.58
N ASN A 113 22.20 -6.50 0.86
CA ASN A 113 21.77 -5.12 1.07
C ASN A 113 22.35 -4.50 2.36
N GLN A 114 22.51 -5.29 3.43
CA GLN A 114 23.16 -4.85 4.66
C GLN A 114 24.67 -4.61 4.46
N GLU A 115 25.36 -5.52 3.78
CA GLU A 115 26.79 -5.39 3.45
C GLU A 115 27.05 -4.12 2.61
N ARG A 116 26.18 -3.82 1.62
CA ARG A 116 26.26 -2.60 0.80
C ARG A 116 26.09 -1.31 1.62
N ARG A 117 25.24 -1.33 2.65
CA ARG A 117 25.01 -0.17 3.52
C ARG A 117 26.15 0.11 4.50
N GLN A 118 27.04 -0.86 4.75
CA GLN A 118 28.21 -0.69 5.64
C GLN A 118 29.45 -0.20 4.89
N GLN A 119 29.44 -0.23 3.55
CA GLN A 119 30.58 0.11 2.70
C GLN A 119 30.50 1.51 2.06
N GLY A 120 29.38 2.22 2.24
CA GLY A 120 29.16 3.59 1.74
C GLY A 120 28.72 4.52 2.84
#